data_AF-A0A382RNR2-F1
#
_entry.id   AF-A0A382RNR2-F1
#
_cell.length_a   1.000
_cell.length_b   1.000
_cell.length_c   1.000
_cell.angle_alpha   90.00
_cell.angle_beta   90.00
_cell.angle_gamma   90.00
#
_symmetry.space_group_name_H-M   'P 1'
#
loop_
_entity.id
_entity.type
_entity.pdbx_description
1 polymer ?
#
loop_
_entity_poly.entity_id
_entity_poly.type
_entity_poly.pdbx_seq_one_letter_code
_entity_poly.pdbx_strand_id
1 'polypeptide(L)'
;SVDLQTDQDIFVQVIKEPFASKGPRVTTELAIPGRLLVLVPGTNYVGISKKIWDKYERRRLKKIIISLKEKGFGIIIRTVAESKSEDTIRNDYKMLMKHWFKMDQKSKKAQAPALVYQDLETASSIIRDLLTPDIEKIIIDSKKLFRKLQSYLDDVSPNLSAHLEHYKIKAPLFESMGIEDEIAKLLRPKVWLKSGAYLIIEKTEAMVVVDVNSGRFIGKDLHEINSYKINIEAAREVARQLRLRDLSGLIVIDFIDMQKGENRRNVYYELRKELKKDRAKVAVSPISDFGLLEMTRQRIRLSILETMSEDCPTCKGSG
;
A
#
# COMPACT_ATOMS: atom_id res chain seq x y z
N SER A 1 -11.35 -23.68 -13.71
CA SER A 1 -10.52 -23.50 -14.92
C SER A 1 -11.27 -22.60 -15.85
N VAL A 2 -10.60 -21.63 -16.49
CA VAL A 2 -11.21 -20.86 -17.58
C VAL A 2 -11.04 -21.72 -18.83
N ASP A 3 -12.14 -22.02 -19.51
CA ASP A 3 -12.11 -22.76 -20.78
C ASP A 3 -11.74 -21.77 -21.89
N LEU A 4 -10.59 -21.96 -22.54
CA LEU A 4 -9.99 -21.01 -23.47
C LEU A 4 -9.57 -21.70 -24.76
N GLN A 5 -9.80 -21.04 -25.89
CA GLN A 5 -9.36 -21.47 -27.21
C GLN A 5 -8.20 -20.59 -27.71
N THR A 6 -7.37 -21.13 -28.61
CA THR A 6 -6.33 -20.34 -29.30
C THR A 6 -6.99 -19.22 -30.10
N ASP A 7 -6.37 -18.04 -30.10
CA ASP A 7 -6.86 -16.81 -30.75
C ASP A 7 -8.20 -16.27 -30.23
N GLN A 8 -8.67 -16.75 -29.08
CA GLN A 8 -9.84 -16.18 -28.42
C GLN A 8 -9.50 -14.83 -27.77
N ASP A 9 -10.20 -13.79 -28.21
CA ASP A 9 -10.13 -12.47 -27.58
C ASP A 9 -10.72 -12.50 -26.16
N ILE A 10 -9.90 -12.14 -25.19
CA ILE A 10 -10.28 -12.06 -23.78
C ILE A 10 -9.83 -10.75 -23.16
N PHE A 11 -10.62 -10.26 -22.20
CA PHE A 11 -10.15 -9.20 -21.32
C PHE A 11 -9.15 -9.76 -20.31
N VAL A 12 -8.08 -9.02 -20.12
CA VAL A 12 -6.99 -9.38 -19.23
C VAL A 12 -6.60 -8.16 -18.40
N GLN A 13 -6.52 -8.31 -17.09
CA GLN A 13 -6.06 -7.28 -16.16
C GLN A 13 -4.72 -7.69 -15.53
N VAL A 14 -3.74 -6.79 -15.57
CA VAL A 14 -2.45 -6.98 -14.91
C VAL A 14 -2.67 -6.89 -13.39
N ILE A 15 -2.33 -7.96 -12.68
CA ILE A 15 -2.39 -8.02 -11.20
C ILE A 15 -1.01 -7.96 -10.56
N LYS A 16 0.04 -8.30 -11.31
CA LYS A 16 1.44 -8.07 -10.93
C LYS A 16 2.22 -7.64 -12.16
N GLU A 17 2.98 -6.57 -11.99
CA GLU A 17 3.94 -6.11 -13.00
C GLU A 17 5.00 -7.19 -13.28
N PRO A 18 5.60 -7.19 -14.49
CA PRO A 18 6.70 -8.08 -14.79
C PRO A 18 7.87 -7.82 -13.83
N PHE A 19 8.61 -8.88 -13.49
CA PHE A 19 9.78 -8.76 -12.63
C PHE A 19 10.88 -9.69 -13.10
N ALA A 20 12.08 -9.13 -13.28
CA ALA A 20 13.23 -9.82 -13.86
C ALA A 20 12.83 -10.51 -15.18
N SER A 21 13.07 -11.81 -15.32
CA SER A 21 12.70 -12.60 -16.48
C SER A 21 11.24 -13.08 -16.49
N LYS A 22 10.46 -12.81 -15.44
CA LYS A 22 9.06 -13.26 -15.34
C LYS A 22 8.11 -12.21 -15.91
N GLY A 23 7.33 -12.61 -16.91
CA GLY A 23 6.26 -11.78 -17.48
C GLY A 23 5.20 -11.37 -16.43
N PRO A 24 4.30 -10.44 -16.80
CA PRO A 24 3.26 -9.97 -15.89
C PRO A 24 2.32 -11.12 -15.50
N ARG A 25 1.84 -11.10 -14.26
CA ARG A 25 0.75 -11.98 -13.86
C ARG A 25 -0.56 -11.27 -14.15
N VAL A 26 -1.48 -11.98 -14.78
CA VAL A 26 -2.76 -11.44 -15.20
C VAL A 26 -3.96 -12.25 -14.69
N THR A 27 -5.14 -11.66 -14.76
CA THR A 27 -6.43 -12.28 -14.45
C THR A 27 -7.49 -11.91 -15.48
N THR A 28 -8.46 -12.79 -15.70
CA THR A 28 -9.69 -12.50 -16.45
C THR A 28 -10.81 -11.97 -15.54
N GLU A 29 -10.64 -12.07 -14.21
CA GLU A 29 -11.55 -11.48 -13.22
C GLU A 29 -11.28 -9.97 -13.09
N LEU A 30 -11.96 -9.19 -13.93
CA LEU A 30 -11.79 -7.75 -13.97
C LEU A 30 -12.30 -7.06 -12.70
N ALA A 31 -11.54 -6.09 -12.21
CA ALA A 31 -11.91 -5.23 -11.11
C ALA A 31 -11.53 -3.77 -11.43
N ILE A 32 -12.54 -2.89 -11.44
CA ILE A 32 -12.37 -1.45 -11.67
C ILE A 32 -12.52 -0.72 -10.33
N PRO A 33 -11.42 -0.22 -9.73
CA PRO A 33 -11.46 0.41 -8.42
C PRO A 33 -11.91 1.87 -8.49
N GLY A 34 -12.95 2.17 -7.73
CA GLY A 34 -13.40 3.51 -7.38
C GLY A 34 -12.90 3.89 -5.99
N ARG A 35 -13.30 5.05 -5.48
CA ARG A 35 -12.86 5.49 -4.14
C ARG A 35 -13.57 4.72 -3.03
N LEU A 36 -14.87 4.52 -3.19
CA LEU A 36 -15.73 3.88 -2.18
C LEU A 36 -16.06 2.44 -2.57
N LEU A 37 -16.14 2.16 -3.86
CA LEU A 37 -16.58 0.89 -4.42
C LEU A 37 -15.51 0.31 -5.35
N VAL A 38 -15.59 -1.00 -5.60
CA VAL A 38 -14.89 -1.67 -6.71
C VAL A 38 -15.94 -2.38 -7.54
N LEU A 39 -15.99 -2.09 -8.83
CA LEU A 39 -16.89 -2.74 -9.78
C LEU A 39 -16.22 -4.01 -10.33
N VAL A 40 -16.95 -5.13 -10.31
CA VAL A 40 -16.47 -6.44 -10.75
C VAL A 40 -17.42 -6.99 -11.83
N PRO A 41 -17.19 -6.66 -13.11
CA PRO A 41 -18.03 -7.11 -14.23
C PRO A 41 -18.11 -8.64 -14.33
N GLY A 42 -19.21 -9.17 -14.86
CA GLY A 42 -19.42 -10.61 -15.05
C GLY A 42 -19.78 -11.38 -13.77
N THR A 43 -20.02 -10.70 -12.65
CA THR A 43 -20.38 -11.33 -11.38
C THR A 43 -21.65 -10.73 -10.79
N ASN A 44 -22.24 -11.35 -9.77
CA ASN A 44 -23.48 -10.86 -9.14
C ASN A 44 -23.41 -10.74 -7.60
N TYR A 45 -22.22 -10.75 -7.00
CA TYR A 45 -22.09 -10.64 -5.55
C TYR A 45 -21.99 -9.19 -5.05
N VAL A 46 -22.25 -8.98 -3.76
CA VAL A 46 -21.96 -7.73 -3.04
C VAL A 46 -21.06 -8.07 -1.86
N GLY A 47 -19.80 -7.66 -1.93
CA GLY A 47 -18.80 -7.83 -0.90
C GLY A 47 -18.66 -6.57 -0.04
N ILE A 48 -18.33 -6.72 1.24
CA ILE A 48 -18.05 -5.59 2.15
C ILE A 48 -16.69 -5.82 2.78
N SER A 49 -15.85 -4.80 2.82
CA SER A 49 -14.54 -4.82 3.47
C SER A 49 -14.63 -5.44 4.88
N LYS A 50 -13.72 -6.37 5.17
CA LYS A 50 -13.61 -7.00 6.50
C LYS A 50 -13.23 -6.01 7.60
N LYS A 51 -12.71 -4.83 7.23
CA LYS A 51 -12.32 -3.76 8.18
C LYS A 51 -13.52 -2.92 8.65
N ILE A 52 -14.72 -3.10 8.09
CA ILE A 52 -15.95 -2.46 8.57
C ILE A 52 -16.59 -3.43 9.57
N TRP A 53 -16.56 -3.08 10.86
CA TRP A 53 -16.99 -3.96 11.94
C TRP A 53 -18.44 -3.71 12.35
N ASP A 54 -18.92 -2.47 12.23
CA ASP A 54 -20.28 -2.10 12.62
C ASP A 54 -21.32 -2.83 11.75
N LYS A 55 -22.13 -3.64 12.42
CA LYS A 55 -23.19 -4.45 11.80
C LYS A 55 -24.30 -3.58 11.19
N TYR A 56 -24.61 -2.43 11.79
CA TYR A 56 -25.64 -1.52 11.28
C TYR A 56 -25.16 -0.84 10.01
N GLU A 57 -23.93 -0.32 10.02
CA GLU A 57 -23.34 0.29 8.85
C GLU A 57 -23.19 -0.70 7.68
N ARG A 58 -22.74 -1.93 7.94
CA ARG A 58 -22.68 -2.98 6.91
C ARG A 58 -24.04 -3.25 6.28
N ARG A 59 -25.12 -3.27 7.08
CA ARG A 59 -26.49 -3.46 6.57
C ARG A 59 -26.94 -2.26 5.73
N ARG A 60 -26.66 -1.03 6.19
CA ARG A 60 -26.98 0.21 5.48
C ARG A 60 -26.30 0.26 4.11
N LEU A 61 -24.97 0.08 4.08
CA LEU A 61 -24.18 0.07 2.85
C LEU A 61 -24.63 -1.02 1.89
N LYS A 62 -24.91 -2.23 2.39
CA LYS A 62 -25.43 -3.33 1.56
C LYS A 62 -26.78 -2.97 0.93
N LYS A 63 -27.69 -2.34 1.69
CA LYS A 63 -29.02 -1.93 1.20
C LYS A 63 -28.89 -0.91 0.06
N ILE A 64 -28.02 0.09 0.23
CA ILE A 64 -27.74 1.10 -0.80
C ILE A 64 -27.18 0.46 -2.07
N ILE A 65 -26.21 -0.46 -1.96
CA ILE A 65 -25.64 -1.08 -3.16
C ILE A 65 -26.61 -2.02 -3.86
N ILE A 66 -27.45 -2.75 -3.12
CA ILE A 66 -28.47 -3.61 -3.72
C ILE A 66 -29.49 -2.80 -4.53
N SER A 67 -29.86 -1.59 -4.08
CA SER A 67 -30.79 -0.75 -4.85
C SER A 67 -30.16 -0.09 -6.08
N LEU A 68 -28.84 0.07 -6.11
CA LEU A 68 -28.10 0.71 -7.21
C LEU A 68 -27.61 -0.27 -8.27
N LYS A 69 -27.25 -1.49 -7.88
CA LYS A 69 -26.48 -2.41 -8.70
C LYS A 69 -27.30 -3.04 -9.83
N GLU A 70 -26.75 -3.02 -11.03
CA GLU A 70 -27.29 -3.70 -12.21
C GLU A 70 -26.92 -5.20 -12.24
N LYS A 71 -27.75 -6.02 -12.89
CA LYS A 71 -27.45 -7.45 -13.09
C LYS A 71 -26.18 -7.59 -13.94
N GLY A 72 -25.36 -8.59 -13.62
CA GLY A 72 -24.10 -8.86 -14.31
C GLY A 72 -22.90 -8.09 -13.76
N PHE A 73 -23.08 -7.28 -12.71
CA PHE A 73 -22.01 -6.58 -12.02
C PHE A 73 -21.92 -6.97 -10.55
N GLY A 74 -20.73 -7.27 -10.07
CA GLY A 74 -20.40 -7.39 -8.66
C GLY A 74 -19.92 -6.05 -8.11
N ILE A 75 -20.11 -5.84 -6.81
CA ILE A 75 -19.61 -4.64 -6.12
C ILE A 75 -18.92 -5.05 -4.83
N ILE A 76 -17.72 -4.51 -4.60
CA ILE A 76 -17.03 -4.58 -3.30
C ILE A 76 -17.03 -3.20 -2.65
N ILE A 77 -17.56 -3.11 -1.44
CA ILE A 77 -17.59 -1.88 -0.64
C ILE A 77 -16.27 -1.75 0.14
N ARG A 78 -15.54 -0.66 -0.10
CA ARG A 78 -14.25 -0.35 0.55
C ARG A 78 -14.47 0.28 1.92
N THR A 79 -13.45 0.24 2.78
CA THR A 79 -13.50 0.84 4.13
C THR A 79 -13.82 2.33 4.12
N VAL A 80 -13.36 3.08 3.11
CA VAL A 80 -13.60 4.53 2.98
C VAL A 80 -15.09 4.87 2.75
N ALA A 81 -15.92 3.88 2.36
CA ALA A 81 -17.36 4.05 2.20
C ALA A 81 -18.11 4.14 3.54
N GLU A 82 -17.47 3.74 4.64
CA GLU A 82 -18.05 3.84 5.99
C GLU A 82 -18.46 5.29 6.30
N SER A 83 -19.68 5.44 6.80
CA SER A 83 -20.33 6.70 7.14
C SER A 83 -20.54 7.67 5.97
N LYS A 84 -20.33 7.25 4.72
CA LYS A 84 -20.60 8.09 3.54
C LYS A 84 -22.09 8.12 3.20
N SER A 85 -22.56 9.27 2.71
CA SER A 85 -23.95 9.46 2.28
C SER A 85 -24.28 8.58 1.07
N GLU A 86 -25.56 8.26 0.91
CA GLU A 86 -26.04 7.49 -0.25
C GLU A 86 -25.69 8.16 -1.58
N ASP A 87 -25.83 9.49 -1.67
CA ASP A 87 -25.50 10.25 -2.88
C ASP A 87 -24.03 10.12 -3.28
N THR A 88 -23.12 10.16 -2.29
CA THR A 88 -21.68 10.00 -2.57
C THR A 88 -21.40 8.59 -3.11
N ILE A 89 -22.02 7.56 -2.53
CA ILE A 89 -21.88 6.16 -2.98
C ILE A 89 -22.45 5.99 -4.38
N ARG A 90 -23.61 6.60 -4.66
CA ARG A 90 -24.27 6.58 -5.97
C ARG A 90 -23.42 7.26 -7.04
N ASN A 91 -22.76 8.37 -6.73
CA ASN A 91 -21.86 9.06 -7.65
C ASN A 91 -20.62 8.22 -8.00
N ASP A 92 -19.98 7.59 -7.00
CA ASP A 92 -18.84 6.67 -7.23
C ASP A 92 -19.27 5.48 -8.10
N TYR A 93 -20.45 4.89 -7.87
CA TYR A 93 -21.01 3.82 -8.72
C TYR A 93 -21.24 4.29 -10.17
N LYS A 94 -21.87 5.45 -10.37
CA LYS A 94 -22.11 6.02 -11.71
C LYS A 94 -20.79 6.25 -12.47
N MET A 95 -19.76 6.76 -11.79
CA MET A 95 -18.44 6.94 -12.38
C MET A 95 -17.83 5.60 -12.82
N LEU A 96 -17.92 4.56 -11.97
CA LEU A 96 -17.45 3.21 -12.29
C LEU A 96 -18.16 2.61 -13.51
N MET A 97 -19.48 2.75 -13.58
CA MET A 97 -20.25 2.29 -14.74
C MET A 97 -19.86 3.06 -16.01
N LYS A 98 -19.66 4.38 -15.92
CA LYS A 98 -19.17 5.19 -17.05
C LYS A 98 -17.80 4.71 -17.54
N HIS A 99 -16.89 4.34 -16.64
CA HIS A 99 -15.59 3.76 -17.01
C HIS A 99 -15.74 2.40 -17.69
N TRP A 100 -16.58 1.52 -17.15
CA TRP A 100 -16.89 0.23 -17.76
C TRP A 100 -17.44 0.39 -19.18
N PHE A 101 -18.47 1.22 -19.38
CA PHE A 101 -19.07 1.41 -20.70
C PHE A 101 -18.08 1.99 -21.70
N LYS A 102 -17.21 2.93 -21.29
CA LYS A 102 -16.14 3.43 -22.16
C LYS A 102 -15.15 2.34 -22.55
N MET A 103 -14.76 1.50 -21.60
CA MET A 103 -13.84 0.38 -21.86
C MET A 103 -14.46 -0.66 -22.81
N ASP A 104 -15.71 -1.07 -22.57
CA ASP A 104 -16.45 -2.03 -23.41
C ASP A 104 -16.69 -1.49 -24.84
N GLN A 105 -16.98 -0.19 -24.98
CA GLN A 105 -17.10 0.43 -26.31
C GLN A 105 -15.75 0.50 -27.03
N LYS A 106 -14.66 0.71 -26.31
CA LYS A 106 -13.31 0.74 -26.89
C LYS A 106 -12.87 -0.65 -27.32
N SER A 107 -13.14 -1.69 -26.52
CA SER A 107 -12.77 -3.06 -26.86
C SER A 107 -13.48 -3.55 -28.13
N LYS A 108 -14.76 -3.20 -28.32
CA LYS A 108 -15.52 -3.55 -29.53
C LYS A 108 -14.96 -2.97 -30.83
N LYS A 109 -14.13 -1.92 -30.74
CA LYS A 109 -13.54 -1.22 -31.90
C LYS A 109 -12.05 -1.52 -32.08
N ALA A 110 -11.40 -2.05 -31.06
CA ALA A 110 -9.95 -2.29 -31.07
C ALA A 110 -9.67 -3.73 -31.50
N GLN A 111 -8.62 -3.92 -32.31
CA GLN A 111 -8.10 -5.24 -32.62
C GLN A 111 -7.12 -5.66 -31.52
N ALA A 112 -7.28 -6.87 -30.97
CA ALA A 112 -6.38 -7.37 -29.95
C ALA A 112 -4.96 -7.67 -30.50
N PRO A 113 -3.90 -7.51 -29.69
CA PRO A 113 -3.88 -7.00 -28.32
C PRO A 113 -3.95 -5.45 -28.29
N ALA A 114 -4.83 -4.90 -27.45
CA ALA A 114 -4.99 -3.45 -27.31
C ALA A 114 -5.25 -3.01 -25.87
N LEU A 115 -4.71 -1.84 -25.50
CA LEU A 115 -5.00 -1.19 -24.22
C LEU A 115 -6.40 -0.58 -24.23
N VAL A 116 -7.37 -1.25 -23.61
CA VAL A 116 -8.77 -0.81 -23.55
C VAL A 116 -9.09 0.05 -22.33
N TYR A 117 -8.33 -0.12 -21.24
CA TYR A 117 -8.44 0.68 -20.02
C TYR A 117 -7.06 0.86 -19.41
N GLN A 118 -6.73 2.12 -19.12
CA GLN A 118 -5.55 2.49 -18.34
C GLN A 118 -6.06 3.00 -17.00
N ASP A 119 -5.62 2.38 -15.90
CA ASP A 119 -5.95 2.89 -14.57
C ASP A 119 -5.33 4.30 -14.39
N LEU A 120 -5.82 5.00 -13.38
CA LEU A 120 -5.35 6.31 -12.98
C LEU A 120 -3.81 6.35 -12.90
N GLU A 121 -3.20 7.43 -13.41
CA GLU A 121 -1.77 7.73 -13.18
C GLU A 121 -1.46 7.67 -11.69
N THR A 122 -0.22 7.31 -11.32
CA THR A 122 0.21 7.01 -9.94
C THR A 122 -0.34 7.98 -8.90
N ALA A 123 -0.27 9.30 -9.16
CA ALA A 123 -0.78 10.32 -8.24
C ALA A 123 -2.30 10.26 -8.04
N SER A 124 -3.07 10.00 -9.11
CA SER A 124 -4.52 9.85 -9.05
C SER A 124 -4.92 8.53 -8.35
N SER A 125 -4.18 7.43 -8.54
CA SER A 125 -4.41 6.20 -7.77
C SER A 125 -4.07 6.38 -6.29
N ILE A 126 -2.97 7.08 -5.98
CA ILE A 126 -2.61 7.48 -4.61
C ILE A 126 -3.76 8.26 -4.00
N ILE A 127 -4.34 9.22 -4.71
CA ILE A 127 -5.46 10.02 -4.19
C ILE A 127 -6.70 9.17 -3.92
N ARG A 128 -7.05 8.28 -4.85
CA ARG A 128 -8.16 7.33 -4.68
C ARG A 128 -7.97 6.43 -3.46
N ASP A 129 -6.75 5.94 -3.23
CA ASP A 129 -6.48 4.88 -2.28
C ASP A 129 -5.95 5.37 -0.92
N LEU A 130 -5.19 6.46 -0.87
CA LEU A 130 -4.49 6.98 0.30
C LEU A 130 -5.22 8.11 1.01
N LEU A 131 -6.08 8.87 0.31
CA LEU A 131 -6.68 10.01 0.99
C LEU A 131 -7.71 9.57 2.03
N THR A 132 -7.45 9.94 3.25
CA THR A 132 -8.34 9.83 4.39
C THR A 132 -8.86 11.23 4.78
N PRO A 133 -10.01 11.33 5.48
CA PRO A 133 -10.61 12.63 5.81
C PRO A 133 -9.76 13.54 6.72
N ASP A 134 -8.75 12.99 7.40
CA ASP A 134 -7.80 13.67 8.28
C ASP A 134 -6.66 14.38 7.52
N ILE A 135 -6.68 14.39 6.19
CA ILE A 135 -5.67 15.08 5.39
C ILE A 135 -6.01 16.56 5.27
N GLU A 136 -5.13 17.39 5.81
CA GLU A 136 -5.29 18.84 5.82
C GLU A 136 -4.94 19.51 4.49
N LYS A 137 -3.94 18.97 3.78
CA LYS A 137 -3.40 19.57 2.54
C LYS A 137 -2.91 18.51 1.55
N ILE A 138 -3.18 18.75 0.27
CA ILE A 138 -2.67 17.97 -0.87
C ILE A 138 -1.90 18.95 -1.76
N ILE A 139 -0.58 18.88 -1.71
CA ILE A 139 0.30 19.85 -2.38
C ILE A 139 0.87 19.24 -3.67
N ILE A 140 0.73 19.95 -4.80
CA ILE A 140 1.20 19.49 -6.12
C ILE A 140 1.99 20.59 -6.81
N ASP A 141 3.20 20.30 -7.27
CA ASP A 141 4.10 21.19 -8.00
C ASP A 141 3.91 21.17 -9.53
N SER A 142 3.19 20.18 -10.06
CA SER A 142 2.84 20.09 -11.48
C SER A 142 1.47 20.70 -11.77
N LYS A 143 1.45 21.82 -12.52
CA LYS A 143 0.22 22.50 -12.96
C LYS A 143 -0.73 21.60 -13.75
N LYS A 144 -0.19 20.72 -14.61
CA LYS A 144 -0.98 19.77 -15.40
C LYS A 144 -1.69 18.77 -14.49
N LEU A 145 -0.94 18.22 -13.53
CA LEU A 145 -1.45 17.23 -12.59
C LEU A 145 -2.47 17.85 -11.61
N PHE A 146 -2.20 19.06 -11.11
CA PHE A 146 -3.12 19.81 -10.25
C PHE A 146 -4.50 19.98 -10.91
N ARG A 147 -4.57 20.45 -12.17
CA ARG A 147 -5.84 20.61 -12.89
C ARG A 147 -6.58 19.29 -13.08
N LYS A 148 -5.86 18.22 -13.42
CA LYS A 148 -6.43 16.88 -13.60
C LYS A 148 -7.02 16.34 -12.29
N LEU A 149 -6.32 16.55 -11.18
CA LEU A 149 -6.74 16.08 -9.86
C LEU A 149 -7.86 16.93 -9.27
N GLN A 150 -7.88 18.23 -9.53
CA GLN A 150 -8.97 19.11 -9.12
C GLN A 150 -10.30 18.62 -9.73
N SER A 151 -10.33 18.42 -11.05
CA SER A 151 -11.52 17.88 -11.74
C SER A 151 -11.95 16.51 -11.19
N TYR A 152 -11.00 15.64 -10.87
CA TYR A 152 -11.31 14.33 -10.28
C TYR A 152 -11.87 14.43 -8.85
N LEU A 153 -11.30 15.31 -8.02
CA LEU A 153 -11.73 15.50 -6.63
C LEU A 153 -13.08 16.22 -6.54
N ASP A 154 -13.37 17.15 -7.44
CA ASP A 154 -14.68 17.80 -7.54
C ASP A 154 -15.80 16.77 -7.80
N ASP A 155 -15.53 15.77 -8.64
CA ASP A 155 -16.49 14.70 -8.95
C ASP A 155 -16.64 13.67 -7.82
N VAL A 156 -15.54 13.33 -7.14
CA VAL A 156 -15.47 12.16 -6.24
C VAL A 156 -15.58 12.54 -4.76
N SER A 157 -15.04 13.68 -4.35
CA SER A 157 -15.02 14.13 -2.96
C SER A 157 -14.76 15.64 -2.87
N PRO A 158 -15.79 16.49 -3.03
CA PRO A 158 -15.65 17.96 -3.01
C PRO A 158 -14.91 18.49 -1.78
N ASN A 159 -15.12 17.89 -0.60
CA ASN A 159 -14.43 18.29 0.64
C ASN A 159 -12.90 18.18 0.52
N LEU A 160 -12.39 17.20 -0.24
CA LEU A 160 -10.95 17.03 -0.46
C LEU A 160 -10.41 17.97 -1.53
N SER A 161 -11.26 18.44 -2.44
CA SER A 161 -10.87 19.43 -3.45
C SER A 161 -10.45 20.74 -2.80
N ALA A 162 -11.10 21.14 -1.69
CA ALA A 162 -10.73 22.31 -0.91
C ALA A 162 -9.33 22.23 -0.28
N HIS A 163 -8.79 21.03 -0.09
CA HIS A 163 -7.45 20.80 0.45
C HIS A 163 -6.36 20.74 -0.63
N LEU A 164 -6.73 20.84 -1.92
CA LEU A 164 -5.79 20.77 -3.03
C LEU A 164 -5.10 22.12 -3.28
N GLU A 165 -3.79 22.18 -3.08
CA GLU A 165 -2.98 23.38 -3.27
C GLU A 165 -1.94 23.18 -4.39
N HIS A 166 -1.84 24.16 -5.29
CA HIS A 166 -0.77 24.19 -6.29
C HIS A 166 0.46 24.86 -5.70
N TYR A 167 1.56 24.12 -5.62
CA TYR A 167 2.84 24.61 -5.17
C TYR A 167 3.48 25.49 -6.24
N LYS A 168 3.78 26.75 -5.89
CA LYS A 168 4.27 27.78 -6.82
C LYS A 168 5.67 28.29 -6.47
N ILE A 169 6.25 27.79 -5.39
CA ILE A 169 7.57 28.23 -4.93
C ILE A 169 8.63 27.65 -5.88
N LYS A 170 9.73 28.39 -6.08
CA LYS A 170 10.81 28.01 -7.00
C LYS A 170 11.64 26.82 -6.49
N ALA A 171 11.84 26.74 -5.17
CA ALA A 171 12.54 25.62 -4.55
C ALA A 171 11.74 24.32 -4.74
N PRO A 172 12.37 23.15 -4.90
CA PRO A 172 11.68 21.87 -4.98
C PRO A 172 10.75 21.61 -3.78
N LEU A 173 9.57 21.03 -4.05
CA LEU A 173 8.56 20.78 -3.03
C LEU A 173 9.11 19.97 -1.85
N PHE A 174 9.79 18.85 -2.11
CA PHE A 174 10.32 17.97 -1.06
C PHE A 174 11.43 18.61 -0.25
N GLU A 175 12.27 19.43 -0.87
CA GLU A 175 13.29 20.22 -0.16
C GLU A 175 12.63 21.22 0.80
N SER A 176 11.65 21.99 0.32
CA SER A 176 10.94 22.96 1.16
C SER A 176 10.17 22.35 2.33
N MET A 177 9.83 21.06 2.24
CA MET A 177 9.11 20.30 3.26
C MET A 177 10.05 19.45 4.14
N GLY A 178 11.37 19.48 3.90
CA GLY A 178 12.35 18.66 4.63
C GLY A 178 12.21 17.16 4.39
N ILE A 179 11.58 16.75 3.28
CA ILE A 179 11.33 15.35 2.92
C ILE A 179 12.55 14.76 2.18
N GLU A 180 13.30 15.58 1.46
CA GLU A 180 14.45 15.14 0.65
C GLU A 180 15.50 14.40 1.51
N ASP A 181 15.83 14.95 2.68
CA ASP A 181 16.75 14.34 3.63
C ASP A 181 16.23 12.99 4.17
N GLU A 182 14.92 12.86 4.35
CA GLU A 182 14.31 11.60 4.78
C GLU A 182 14.38 10.55 3.66
N ILE A 183 14.16 10.93 2.41
CA ILE A 183 14.31 10.05 1.25
C ILE A 183 15.76 9.55 1.15
N ALA A 184 16.74 10.44 1.29
CA ALA A 184 18.15 10.06 1.28
C ALA A 184 18.50 9.07 2.40
N LYS A 185 17.88 9.19 3.58
CA LYS A 185 18.03 8.22 4.68
C LYS A 185 17.42 6.85 4.36
N LEU A 186 16.35 6.78 3.56
CA LEU A 186 15.72 5.50 3.18
C LEU A 186 16.63 4.62 2.30
N LEU A 187 17.57 5.22 1.57
CA LEU A 187 18.53 4.49 0.73
C LEU A 187 19.66 3.85 1.55
N ARG A 188 19.88 4.29 2.79
CA ARG A 188 20.96 3.77 3.64
C ARG A 188 20.53 2.49 4.35
N PRO A 189 21.40 1.48 4.49
CA PRO A 189 21.10 0.30 5.31
C PRO A 189 20.80 0.65 6.77
N LYS A 190 21.56 1.63 7.31
CA LYS A 190 21.47 2.05 8.71
C LYS A 190 20.34 3.06 8.96
N VAL A 191 19.50 2.78 9.96
CA VAL A 191 18.40 3.65 10.41
C VAL A 191 18.55 3.95 11.90
N TRP A 192 18.70 5.21 12.27
CA TRP A 192 18.79 5.61 13.67
C TRP A 192 17.43 5.68 14.35
N LEU A 193 17.38 5.21 15.59
CA LEU A 193 16.26 5.34 16.51
C LEU A 193 16.43 6.59 17.38
N LYS A 194 15.34 7.10 17.96
CA LYS A 194 15.37 8.30 18.82
C LYS A 194 16.18 8.08 20.10
N SER A 195 16.24 6.84 20.58
CA SER A 195 17.07 6.42 21.71
C SER A 195 18.58 6.40 21.41
N GLY A 196 19.00 6.56 20.15
CA GLY A 196 20.40 6.39 19.74
C GLY A 196 20.81 4.94 19.45
N ALA A 197 19.89 3.99 19.65
CA ALA A 197 19.93 2.68 19.01
C ALA A 197 19.78 2.81 17.48
N TYR A 198 20.02 1.75 16.73
CA TYR A 198 19.86 1.77 15.27
C TYR A 198 19.51 0.40 14.71
N LEU A 199 18.88 0.41 13.54
CA LEU A 199 18.61 -0.77 12.72
C LEU A 199 19.63 -0.86 11.59
N ILE A 200 20.00 -2.06 11.21
CA ILE A 200 20.66 -2.36 9.93
C ILE A 200 19.68 -3.17 9.10
N ILE A 201 19.27 -2.63 7.94
CA ILE A 201 18.32 -3.26 7.03
C ILE A 201 19.05 -3.63 5.75
N GLU A 202 19.18 -4.93 5.52
CA GLU A 202 19.87 -5.47 4.35
C GLU A 202 18.97 -6.41 3.57
N LYS A 203 19.13 -6.39 2.25
CA LYS A 203 18.40 -7.27 1.34
C LYS A 203 19.38 -8.27 0.76
N THR A 204 19.12 -9.54 1.01
CA THR A 204 19.81 -10.67 0.38
C THR A 204 19.07 -11.10 -0.88
N GLU A 205 19.56 -12.14 -1.54
CA GLU A 205 18.89 -12.75 -2.69
C GLU A 205 17.47 -13.25 -2.34
N ALA A 206 17.30 -13.88 -1.17
CA ALA A 206 16.06 -14.56 -0.82
C ALA A 206 15.17 -13.79 0.16
N MET A 207 15.76 -12.97 1.02
CA MET A 207 15.05 -12.33 2.13
C MET A 207 15.64 -10.98 2.54
N VAL A 208 14.86 -10.21 3.30
CA VAL A 208 15.33 -8.99 3.97
C VAL A 208 15.67 -9.33 5.41
N VAL A 209 16.85 -8.92 5.86
CA VAL A 209 17.32 -9.09 7.23
C VAL A 209 17.33 -7.72 7.91
N VAL A 210 16.82 -7.68 9.14
CA VAL A 210 16.81 -6.48 9.97
C VAL A 210 17.47 -6.79 11.31
N ASP A 211 18.59 -6.15 11.59
CA ASP A 211 19.34 -6.28 12.84
C ASP A 211 19.13 -5.05 13.74
N VAL A 212 18.87 -5.27 15.03
CA VAL A 212 18.59 -4.23 16.03
C VAL A 212 19.77 -4.05 16.97
N ASN A 213 20.41 -2.89 16.91
CA ASN A 213 21.57 -2.56 17.72
C ASN A 213 21.25 -1.52 18.79
N SER A 214 21.68 -1.75 20.03
CA SER A 214 21.49 -0.82 21.15
C SER A 214 22.29 0.48 21.03
N GLY A 215 23.36 0.49 20.22
CA GLY A 215 24.21 1.67 20.02
C GLY A 215 24.88 2.14 21.32
N ARG A 216 24.98 3.46 21.51
CA ARG A 216 25.58 4.07 22.72
C ARG A 216 24.59 4.20 23.89
N PHE A 217 23.44 3.55 23.83
CA PHE A 217 22.43 3.63 24.88
C PHE A 217 22.88 2.84 26.13
N ILE A 218 23.62 3.50 27.02
CA ILE A 218 23.96 2.99 28.35
C ILE A 218 22.95 3.60 29.33
N GLY A 219 21.72 3.09 29.33
CA GLY A 219 20.77 3.41 30.39
C GLY A 219 21.32 2.90 31.72
N LYS A 220 21.18 3.68 32.80
CA LYS A 220 21.56 3.27 34.17
C LYS A 220 20.72 2.09 34.71
N ASP A 221 19.65 1.72 34.00
CA ASP A 221 18.74 0.62 34.34
C ASP A 221 19.29 -0.76 33.93
N LEU A 222 18.77 -1.82 34.57
CA LEU A 222 19.01 -3.22 34.23
C LEU A 222 18.94 -3.48 32.71
N HIS A 223 19.92 -4.19 32.17
CA HIS A 223 20.05 -4.52 30.74
C HIS A 223 18.75 -5.02 30.08
N GLU A 224 17.94 -5.82 30.80
CA GLU A 224 16.65 -6.34 30.31
C GLU A 224 15.64 -5.22 30.00
N ILE A 225 15.55 -4.20 30.85
CA ILE A 225 14.59 -3.09 30.68
C ILE A 225 14.98 -2.24 29.47
N ASN A 226 16.28 -1.99 29.30
CA ASN A 226 16.79 -1.22 28.17
C ASN A 226 16.55 -1.96 26.85
N SER A 227 16.87 -3.27 26.80
CA SER A 227 16.67 -4.10 25.62
C SER A 227 15.19 -4.15 25.21
N TYR A 228 14.29 -4.32 26.19
CA TYR A 228 12.85 -4.28 25.93
C TYR A 228 12.39 -2.92 25.35
N LYS A 229 12.81 -1.80 25.95
CA LYS A 229 12.46 -0.46 25.47
C LYS A 229 12.94 -0.23 24.02
N ILE A 230 14.18 -0.63 23.72
CA ILE A 230 14.77 -0.49 22.38
C ILE A 230 14.02 -1.37 21.38
N ASN A 231 13.71 -2.62 21.72
CA ASN A 231 12.99 -3.53 20.82
C ASN A 231 11.56 -3.07 20.51
N ILE A 232 10.87 -2.43 21.47
CA ILE A 232 9.55 -1.80 21.22
C ILE A 232 9.68 -0.62 20.23
N GLU A 233 10.71 0.21 20.39
CA GLU A 233 10.99 1.30 19.44
C GLU A 233 11.35 0.76 18.05
N ALA A 234 12.23 -0.24 18.01
CA ALA A 234 12.63 -0.93 16.79
C ALA A 234 11.43 -1.55 16.08
N ALA A 235 10.52 -2.24 16.78
CA ALA A 235 9.32 -2.82 16.18
C ALA A 235 8.45 -1.78 15.44
N ARG A 236 8.31 -0.57 16.01
CA ARG A 236 7.60 0.54 15.37
C ARG A 236 8.33 1.04 14.13
N GLU A 237 9.63 1.21 14.24
CA GLU A 237 10.45 1.73 13.15
C GLU A 237 10.59 0.73 12.00
N VAL A 238 10.73 -0.57 12.29
CA VAL A 238 10.73 -1.63 11.27
C VAL A 238 9.43 -1.59 10.47
N ALA A 239 8.27 -1.58 11.14
CA ALA A 239 6.99 -1.49 10.44
C ALA A 239 6.88 -0.22 9.58
N ARG A 240 7.47 0.89 10.01
CA ARG A 240 7.54 2.14 9.23
C ARG A 240 8.45 1.97 8.01
N GLN A 241 9.67 1.46 8.17
CA GLN A 241 10.65 1.26 7.11
C GLN A 241 10.17 0.27 6.05
N LEU A 242 9.50 -0.82 6.44
CA LEU A 242 8.90 -1.76 5.50
C LEU A 242 7.91 -1.08 4.54
N ARG A 243 7.13 -0.10 5.02
CA ARG A 243 6.21 0.68 4.19
C ARG A 243 6.93 1.71 3.33
N LEU A 244 7.89 2.44 3.90
CA LEU A 244 8.58 3.52 3.20
C LEU A 244 9.52 3.01 2.10
N ARG A 245 10.15 1.85 2.32
CA ARG A 245 11.08 1.21 1.37
C ARG A 245 10.40 0.19 0.46
N ASP A 246 9.12 -0.09 0.66
CA ASP A 246 8.36 -1.16 -0.01
C ASP A 246 8.99 -2.55 0.06
N LEU A 247 9.65 -2.85 1.18
CA LEU A 247 10.30 -4.13 1.42
C LEU A 247 9.26 -5.26 1.48
N SER A 248 9.52 -6.36 0.79
CA SER A 248 8.54 -7.39 0.51
C SER A 248 9.22 -8.77 0.45
N GLY A 249 8.42 -9.83 0.51
CA GLY A 249 8.93 -11.21 0.55
C GLY A 249 9.12 -11.71 1.98
N LEU A 250 10.08 -12.61 2.18
CA LEU A 250 10.48 -13.10 3.50
C LEU A 250 11.33 -12.02 4.19
N ILE A 251 11.01 -11.73 5.45
CA ILE A 251 11.69 -10.76 6.29
C ILE A 251 12.01 -11.44 7.61
N VAL A 252 13.26 -11.33 8.06
CA VAL A 252 13.73 -11.81 9.35
C VAL A 252 14.22 -10.61 10.17
N ILE A 253 13.78 -10.52 11.41
CA ILE A 253 14.14 -9.44 12.34
C ILE A 253 14.87 -10.07 13.53
N ASP A 254 16.11 -9.65 13.73
CA ASP A 254 16.94 -10.01 14.87
C ASP A 254 16.83 -8.91 15.93
N PHE A 255 16.05 -9.19 16.98
CA PHE A 255 15.86 -8.26 18.10
C PHE A 255 16.93 -8.51 19.16
N ILE A 256 17.23 -7.48 19.96
CA ILE A 256 18.15 -7.63 21.10
C ILE A 256 17.61 -8.70 22.05
N ASP A 257 18.47 -9.58 22.54
CA ASP A 257 18.11 -10.65 23.47
C ASP A 257 17.29 -10.14 24.67
N MET A 258 16.22 -10.88 24.98
CA MET A 258 15.34 -10.62 26.12
C MET A 258 15.14 -11.91 26.92
N GLN A 259 15.45 -11.87 28.20
CA GLN A 259 15.33 -13.03 29.10
C GLN A 259 13.86 -13.36 29.39
N LYS A 260 13.01 -12.33 29.55
CA LYS A 260 11.60 -12.54 29.90
C LYS A 260 10.77 -12.87 28.67
N GLY A 261 10.10 -14.02 28.68
CA GLY A 261 9.16 -14.41 27.62
C GLY A 261 7.99 -13.42 27.45
N GLU A 262 7.59 -12.71 28.51
CA GLU A 262 6.60 -11.64 28.44
C GLU A 262 7.05 -10.47 27.56
N ASN A 263 8.32 -10.05 27.69
CA ASN A 263 8.90 -8.98 26.89
C ASN A 263 8.92 -9.35 25.40
N ARG A 264 9.31 -10.60 25.07
CA ARG A 264 9.25 -11.14 23.70
C ARG A 264 7.84 -11.08 23.12
N ARG A 265 6.82 -11.48 23.90
CA ARG A 265 5.41 -11.42 23.47
C ARG A 265 4.96 -9.98 23.22
N ASN A 266 5.34 -9.05 24.10
CA ASN A 266 4.97 -7.64 23.96
C ASN A 266 5.56 -7.00 22.71
N VAL A 267 6.83 -7.28 22.38
CA VAL A 267 7.47 -6.82 21.13
C VAL A 267 6.74 -7.36 19.90
N TYR A 268 6.41 -8.66 19.89
CA TYR A 268 5.61 -9.26 18.82
C TYR A 268 4.24 -8.58 18.64
N TYR A 269 3.52 -8.31 19.74
CA TYR A 269 2.22 -7.65 19.67
C TYR A 269 2.31 -6.19 19.20
N GLU A 270 3.34 -5.46 19.62
CA GLU A 270 3.56 -4.09 19.15
C GLU A 270 3.88 -4.06 17.65
N LEU A 271 4.74 -4.96 17.16
CA LEU A 271 5.00 -5.08 15.71
C LEU A 271 3.70 -5.39 14.96
N ARG A 272 2.90 -6.35 15.41
CA ARG A 272 1.61 -6.67 14.78
C ARG A 272 0.64 -5.50 14.78
N LYS A 273 0.60 -4.71 15.85
CA LYS A 273 -0.23 -3.51 15.94
C LYS A 273 0.20 -2.48 14.89
N GLU A 274 1.49 -2.24 14.72
CA GLU A 274 2.01 -1.29 13.74
C GLU A 274 1.85 -1.78 12.29
N LEU A 275 1.96 -3.09 12.06
CA LEU A 275 1.72 -3.69 10.75
C LEU A 275 0.25 -3.65 10.32
N LYS A 276 -0.73 -3.48 11.24
CA LYS A 276 -2.15 -3.27 10.86
C LYS A 276 -2.37 -1.99 10.05
N LYS A 277 -1.46 -1.02 10.17
CA LYS A 277 -1.45 0.22 9.38
C LYS A 277 -0.98 -0.01 7.95
N ASP A 278 -0.36 -1.16 7.67
CA ASP A 278 0.06 -1.54 6.33
C ASP A 278 -1.13 -1.98 5.45
N ARG A 279 -0.97 -1.75 4.16
CA ARG A 279 -1.91 -2.15 3.11
C ARG A 279 -1.55 -3.52 2.55
N ALA A 280 -0.26 -3.85 2.54
CA ALA A 280 0.21 -5.17 2.15
C ALA A 280 -0.32 -6.21 3.13
N LYS A 281 -0.72 -7.38 2.61
CA LYS A 281 -0.97 -8.53 3.47
C LYS A 281 0.35 -8.94 4.12
N VAL A 282 0.28 -9.14 5.43
CA VAL A 282 1.41 -9.59 6.24
C VAL A 282 1.03 -10.85 7.00
N ALA A 283 1.98 -11.75 7.16
CA ALA A 283 1.90 -12.88 8.09
C ALA A 283 3.15 -12.84 8.95
N VAL A 284 2.98 -12.95 10.27
CA VAL A 284 4.05 -12.75 11.26
C VAL A 284 4.01 -13.90 12.25
N SER A 285 5.14 -14.55 12.45
CA SER A 285 5.34 -15.57 13.47
C SER A 285 5.75 -14.94 14.80
N PRO A 286 5.47 -15.58 15.95
CA PRO A 286 6.09 -15.21 17.22
C PRO A 286 7.62 -15.23 17.14
N ILE A 287 8.29 -14.52 18.04
CA ILE A 287 9.75 -14.61 18.19
C ILE A 287 10.13 -16.06 18.53
N SER A 288 11.03 -16.63 17.75
CA SER A 288 11.53 -17.99 17.91
C SER A 288 12.40 -18.15 19.16
N ASP A 289 12.78 -19.40 19.46
CA ASP A 289 13.71 -19.69 20.55
C ASP A 289 15.12 -19.16 20.28
N PHE A 290 15.46 -18.90 19.01
CA PHE A 290 16.72 -18.27 18.59
C PHE A 290 16.67 -16.73 18.58
N GLY A 291 15.61 -16.11 19.12
CA GLY A 291 15.50 -14.64 19.18
C GLY A 291 15.03 -13.97 17.88
N LEU A 292 14.93 -14.72 16.79
CA LEU A 292 14.51 -14.22 15.48
C LEU A 292 12.98 -14.15 15.34
N LEU A 293 12.49 -13.09 14.71
CA LEU A 293 11.11 -12.97 14.25
C LEU A 293 11.03 -13.09 12.73
N GLU A 294 10.22 -14.03 12.27
CA GLU A 294 10.00 -14.29 10.85
C GLU A 294 8.65 -13.72 10.39
N MET A 295 8.64 -13.07 9.23
CA MET A 295 7.41 -12.60 8.62
C MET A 295 7.46 -12.63 7.10
N THR A 296 6.28 -12.63 6.49
CA THR A 296 6.13 -12.39 5.06
C THR A 296 5.31 -11.14 4.82
N ARG A 297 5.72 -10.34 3.83
CA ARG A 297 4.98 -9.15 3.38
C ARG A 297 4.71 -9.25 1.88
N GLN A 298 3.44 -9.11 1.51
CA GLN A 298 3.02 -9.15 0.11
C GLN A 298 3.73 -8.06 -0.71
N ARG A 299 4.33 -8.46 -1.83
CA ARG A 299 4.86 -7.53 -2.82
C ARG A 299 3.74 -6.81 -3.56
N ILE A 300 3.68 -5.49 -3.39
CA ILE A 300 2.75 -4.60 -4.11
C ILE A 300 3.45 -3.95 -5.31
N ARG A 301 4.70 -3.53 -5.13
CA ARG A 301 5.55 -2.84 -6.11
C ARG A 301 7.02 -3.18 -5.88
N LEU A 302 7.90 -2.66 -6.73
CA LEU A 302 9.34 -2.69 -6.51
C LEU A 302 9.72 -1.91 -5.25
N SER A 303 10.81 -2.33 -4.59
CA SER A 303 11.35 -1.57 -3.47
C SER A 303 11.99 -0.25 -3.96
N ILE A 304 12.16 0.70 -3.05
CA ILE A 304 12.79 2.00 -3.40
C ILE A 304 14.21 1.79 -3.93
N LEU A 305 14.96 0.87 -3.33
CA LEU A 305 16.33 0.55 -3.73
C LEU A 305 16.34 -0.08 -5.13
N GLU A 306 15.47 -1.05 -5.41
CA GLU A 306 15.35 -1.67 -6.75
C GLU A 306 14.97 -0.66 -7.85
N THR A 307 14.25 0.39 -7.48
CA THR A 307 13.78 1.40 -8.46
C THR A 307 14.83 2.48 -8.73
N MET A 308 15.71 2.74 -7.76
CA MET A 308 16.67 3.85 -7.78
C MET A 308 18.14 3.41 -7.82
N SER A 309 18.41 2.11 -7.93
CA SER A 309 19.78 1.60 -8.00
C SER A 309 19.92 0.52 -9.07
N GLU A 310 21.16 0.30 -9.48
CA GLU A 310 21.57 -0.76 -10.38
C GLU A 310 22.62 -1.61 -9.66
N ASP A 311 22.82 -2.84 -10.12
CA ASP A 311 23.84 -3.72 -9.55
C ASP A 311 25.24 -3.11 -9.72
N CYS A 312 26.03 -3.17 -8.65
CA CYS A 312 27.40 -2.67 -8.69
C CYS A 312 28.21 -3.44 -9.75
N PRO A 313 28.85 -2.78 -10.72
CA PRO A 313 29.58 -3.47 -11.79
C PRO A 313 30.81 -4.23 -11.26
N THR A 314 31.35 -3.81 -10.11
CA THR A 314 32.54 -4.40 -9.49
C THR A 314 32.21 -5.65 -8.67
N CYS A 315 31.29 -5.52 -7.70
CA CYS A 315 31.00 -6.58 -6.75
C CYS A 315 29.73 -7.36 -7.07
N LYS A 316 28.91 -6.90 -8.03
CA LYS A 316 27.64 -7.52 -8.43
C LYS A 316 26.72 -7.83 -7.25
N GLY A 317 26.74 -6.94 -6.25
CA GLY A 317 25.90 -7.05 -5.06
C GLY A 317 26.49 -7.85 -3.90
N SER A 318 27.75 -8.32 -3.97
CA SER A 318 28.37 -9.04 -2.86
C SER A 318 28.75 -8.17 -1.64
N GLY A 319 28.65 -6.84 -1.78
CA GLY A 319 29.21 -5.88 -0.81
C GLY A 319 30.68 -5.62 -1.06
#